data_AF-A0A3L7AN17-F1
#
_entry.id   AF-A0A3L7AN17-F1
#
_cell.length_a   1.000
_cell.length_b   1.000
_cell.length_c   1.000
_cell.angle_alpha   90.00
_cell.angle_beta   90.00
_cell.angle_gamma   90.00
#
_symmetry.space_group_name_H-M   'P 1'
#
loop_
_entity.id
_entity.type
_entity.pdbx_description
1 polymer ?
#
loop_
_entity_poly.entity_id
_entity_poly.type
_entity_poly.pdbx_seq_one_letter_code
_entity_poly.pdbx_strand_id
1 'polypeptide(L)' 'MQIHDLSPLQVTRDGTVIVLRSMAEAADFLRSLPMARHAGMLIEVMEAADAPELKRRAWQAFATFATAMRIPVRPAVV' A
#
# COMPACT_ATOMS: atom_id res chain seq x y z
N MET A 1 -4.36 -1.99 19.20
CA MET A 1 -4.46 -0.57 18.80
C MET A 1 -4.84 -0.54 17.32
N GLN A 2 -6.14 -0.39 17.01
CA GLN A 2 -6.64 -0.33 15.64
C GLN A 2 -6.27 1.04 15.05
N ILE A 3 -5.59 1.04 13.91
CA ILE A 3 -5.21 2.26 13.20
C ILE A 3 -6.47 2.74 12.47
N HIS A 4 -7.17 3.71 13.05
CA HIS A 4 -8.32 4.36 12.43
C HIS A 4 -7.94 5.40 11.35
N ASP A 5 -6.66 5.56 11.03
CA ASP A 5 -6.14 6.71 10.25
C ASP A 5 -5.68 6.40 8.81
N LEU A 6 -5.76 5.16 8.35
CA LEU A 6 -5.44 4.84 6.95
C LEU A 6 -6.74 4.64 6.18
N SER A 7 -7.15 5.65 5.40
CA SER A 7 -8.24 5.50 4.45
C SER A 7 -7.90 4.33 3.50
N PRO A 8 -8.80 3.35 3.33
CA PRO A 8 -8.53 2.23 2.45
C PRO A 8 -8.24 2.72 1.02
N LEU A 9 -7.37 2.00 0.32
CA LEU A 9 -6.97 2.33 -1.04
C LEU A 9 -7.55 1.32 -2.01
N GLN A 10 -8.17 1.81 -3.07
CA GLN A 10 -8.57 1.02 -4.21
C GLN A 10 -7.42 1.02 -5.23
N VAL A 11 -6.93 -0.18 -5.59
CA VAL A 11 -5.93 -0.37 -6.63
C VAL A 11 -6.52 -1.21 -7.77
N THR A 12 -6.16 -0.89 -9.01
CA THR A 12 -6.58 -1.70 -10.17
C THR A 12 -5.39 -2.44 -10.76
N ARG A 13 -5.51 -3.76 -10.91
CA ARG A 13 -4.51 -4.62 -11.54
C ARG A 13 -5.19 -5.51 -12.56
N ASP A 14 -4.72 -5.49 -13.80
CA ASP A 14 -5.22 -6.35 -14.88
C ASP A 14 -6.76 -6.33 -15.03
N GLY A 15 -7.36 -5.14 -14.85
CA GLY A 15 -8.82 -4.93 -14.88
C GLY A 15 -9.56 -5.32 -13.59
N THR A 16 -8.89 -5.96 -12.64
CA THR A 16 -9.45 -6.32 -11.33
C THR A 16 -9.26 -5.18 -10.33
N VAL A 17 -10.32 -4.85 -9.60
CA VAL A 17 -10.29 -3.87 -8.52
C VAL A 17 -10.03 -4.57 -7.19
N ILE A 18 -9.01 -4.13 -6.46
CA ILE A 18 -8.61 -4.64 -5.16
C ILE A 18 -8.70 -3.50 -4.15
N VAL A 19 -9.29 -3.75 -2.98
CA VAL A 19 -9.37 -2.77 -1.88
C VAL A 19 -8.40 -3.18 -0.80
N LEU A 20 -7.42 -2.33 -0.53
CA LEU A 20 -6.38 -2.49 0.49
C LEU A 20 -6.79 -1.70 1.74
N ARG A 21 -7.04 -2.42 2.83
CA ARG A 21 -7.53 -1.89 4.11
C ARG A 21 -6.46 -1.82 5.19
N SER A 22 -5.29 -2.41 4.94
CA SER A 22 -4.18 -2.45 5.90
C SER A 22 -2.83 -2.38 5.20
N MET A 23 -1.79 -2.03 5.97
CA MET A 23 -0.41 -2.08 5.46
C MET A 23 0.03 -3.49 5.09
N ALA A 24 -0.46 -4.52 5.80
CA ALA A 24 -0.17 -5.92 5.47
C ALA A 24 -0.71 -6.28 4.08
N GLU A 25 -1.98 -5.95 3.79
CA GLU A 25 -2.57 -6.18 2.47
C GLU A 25 -1.81 -5.42 1.38
N ALA A 26 -1.37 -4.20 1.65
CA ALA A 26 -0.59 -3.43 0.68
C ALA A 26 0.83 -3.98 0.46
N ALA A 27 1.50 -4.51 1.50
CA ALA A 27 2.77 -5.20 1.38
C ALA A 27 2.62 -6.50 0.57
N ASP A 28 1.58 -7.29 0.83
CA ASP A 28 1.28 -8.51 0.08
C ASP A 28 0.93 -8.20 -1.37
N PHE A 29 0.20 -7.11 -1.63
CA PHE A 29 -0.02 -6.62 -2.97
C PHE A 29 1.31 -6.31 -3.69
N LEU A 30 2.25 -5.59 -3.06
CA LEU A 30 3.57 -5.32 -3.65
C LEU A 30 4.36 -6.60 -3.95
N ARG A 31 4.32 -7.59 -3.04
CA ARG A 31 4.95 -8.91 -3.24
C ARG A 31 4.36 -9.68 -4.42
N SER A 32 3.07 -9.48 -4.69
CA SER A 32 2.39 -10.13 -5.81
C SER A 32 2.75 -9.54 -7.19
N LEU A 33 3.45 -8.40 -7.24
CA LEU A 33 3.83 -7.76 -8.50
C LEU A 33 5.09 -8.41 -9.08
N PRO A 34 5.22 -8.53 -10.42
CA PRO A 34 6.44 -9.02 -11.07
C PRO A 34 7.71 -8.22 -10.73
N MET A 35 7.52 -6.98 -10.25
CA MET A 35 8.56 -6.05 -9.85
C MET A 35 8.86 -6.07 -8.34
N ALA A 36 8.37 -7.05 -7.57
CA ALA A 36 8.51 -7.11 -6.11
C ALA A 36 9.94 -6.91 -5.61
N ARG A 37 10.95 -7.38 -6.36
CA ARG A 37 12.38 -7.15 -6.05
C ARG A 37 12.77 -5.68 -5.95
N HIS A 38 12.07 -4.79 -6.65
CA HIS A 38 12.30 -3.34 -6.61
C HIS A 38 11.51 -2.64 -5.49
N ALA A 39 10.54 -3.34 -4.89
CA ALA A 39 9.72 -2.85 -3.80
C ALA A 39 10.18 -3.36 -2.42
N GLY A 40 11.23 -4.21 -2.35
CA GLY A 40 11.67 -4.87 -1.11
C GLY A 40 11.89 -3.92 0.07
N MET A 41 12.63 -2.82 -0.15
CA MET A 41 12.88 -1.82 0.89
C MET A 41 11.59 -1.12 1.35
N LEU A 42 10.64 -0.86 0.45
CA LEU A 42 9.36 -0.27 0.82
C LEU A 42 8.52 -1.25 1.63
N ILE A 43 8.53 -2.53 1.26
CA ILE A 43 7.86 -3.60 2.01
C ILE A 43 8.42 -3.68 3.44
N GLU A 44 9.74 -3.69 3.61
CA GLU A 44 10.40 -3.71 4.92
C GLU A 44 9.99 -2.49 5.77
N VAL A 45 9.96 -1.29 5.18
CA VAL A 45 9.53 -0.07 5.88
C VAL A 45 8.06 -0.16 6.31
N MET A 46 7.18 -0.70 5.45
CA MET A 46 5.77 -0.88 5.78
C MET A 46 5.58 -1.88 6.93
N GLU A 47 6.36 -2.95 6.97
CA GLU A 47 6.27 -3.97 8.03
C GLU A 47 6.87 -3.50 9.36
N ALA A 48 7.93 -2.69 9.31
CA ALA A 48 8.58 -2.13 10.49
C ALA A 48 7.84 -0.92 11.09
N ALA A 49 6.92 -0.30 10.35
CA ALA A 49 6.20 0.89 10.81
C ALA A 49 5.17 0.52 11.91
N ASP A 50 5.52 0.77 13.17
CA ASP A 50 4.73 0.45 14.35
C ASP A 50 4.03 1.68 14.97
N ALA A 51 4.69 2.84 14.93
CA ALA A 51 4.17 4.12 15.40
C ALA A 51 3.13 4.71 14.41
N PRO A 52 2.08 5.38 14.90
CA PRO A 52 1.02 5.94 14.05
C PRO A 52 1.53 6.84 12.91
N GLU A 53 2.49 7.71 13.22
CA GLU A 53 3.07 8.63 12.22
C GLU A 53 3.89 7.88 11.16
N LEU A 54 4.62 6.83 11.55
CA LEU A 54 5.38 6.00 10.62
C LEU A 54 4.45 5.22 9.70
N LYS A 55 3.35 4.69 10.23
CA LYS A 55 2.30 4.00 9.47
C LYS A 55 1.69 4.91 8.41
N ARG A 56 1.37 6.16 8.77
CA ARG A 56 0.86 7.18 7.84
C ARG A 56 1.85 7.47 6.71
N ARG A 57 3.13 7.65 7.03
CA ARG A 57 4.20 7.91 6.04
C ARG A 57 4.43 6.71 5.13
N ALA A 58 4.47 5.50 5.68
CA ALA A 58 4.62 4.26 4.91
C ALA A 58 3.44 4.08 3.93
N TRP A 59 2.22 4.40 4.36
CA TRP A 59 1.03 4.38 3.51
C TRP A 59 1.11 5.39 2.35
N GLN A 60 1.57 6.61 2.62
CA GLN A 60 1.78 7.62 1.58
C GLN A 60 2.91 7.22 0.60
N ALA A 61 3.97 6.60 1.10
CA ALA A 61 5.05 6.07 0.28
C ALA A 61 4.55 4.96 -0.65
N PHE A 62 3.70 4.05 -0.15
CA PHE A 62 3.01 3.06 -0.97
C PHE A 62 2.19 3.70 -2.09
N ALA A 63 1.32 4.66 -1.78
CA ALA A 63 0.48 5.32 -2.79
C ALA A 63 1.32 6.04 -3.85
N THR A 64 2.42 6.68 -3.44
CA THR A 64 3.37 7.35 -4.32
C THR A 64 4.09 6.35 -5.24
N PHE A 65 4.58 5.25 -4.68
CA PHE A 65 5.21 4.18 -5.44
C PHE A 65 4.25 3.59 -6.47
N ALA A 66 3.03 3.24 -6.06
CA ALA A 66 2.03 2.68 -6.95
C ALA A 66 1.68 3.65 -8.10
N THR A 67 1.55 4.95 -7.81
CA THR A 67 1.37 6.00 -8.82
C THR A 67 2.54 6.04 -9.80
N ALA A 68 3.79 6.00 -9.31
CA ALA A 68 4.99 5.98 -10.15
C ALA A 68 5.06 4.74 -11.04
N MET A 69 4.57 3.60 -10.56
CA MET A 69 4.45 2.36 -11.31
C MET A 69 3.25 2.32 -12.26
N ARG A 70 2.52 3.44 -12.40
CA ARG A 70 1.27 3.55 -13.19
C ARG A 70 0.19 2.57 -12.78
N ILE A 71 0.18 2.15 -11.52
CA ILE A 71 -0.90 1.38 -10.93
C ILE A 71 -1.98 2.38 -10.54
N PRO A 72 -3.20 2.32 -11.10
CA PRO A 72 -4.27 3.22 -10.71
C PRO A 72 -4.59 3.04 -9.23
N VAL A 73 -4.40 4.10 -8.44
CA VAL A 73 -4.73 4.14 -7.01
C VAL A 73 -5.72 5.26 -6.74
N ARG A 74 -6.76 4.97 -5.96
CA ARG A 74 -7.74 5.97 -5.50
C ARG A 74 -8.11 5.69 -4.05
N PRO A 75 -8.55 6.70 -3.27
CA PRO A 75 -9.23 6.44 -2.02
C PRO A 75 -10.43 5.53 -2.27
N ALA A 76 -10.58 4.48 -1.47
CA ALA A 76 -11.79 3.67 -1.51
C ALA A 76 -12.93 4.51 -0.93
N VAL A 77 -14.01 4.69 -1.69
CA VAL A 77 -15.26 5.20 -1.15
C VAL A 77 -15.91 4.00 -0.46
N VAL A 78 -15.89 4.00 0.87
CA VAL A 78 -16.52 2.97 1.72
C VAL A 78 -17.83 3.52 2.25
#